data_AF-A0A6A4GDB2-F1
#
_entry.id   AF-A0A6A4GDB2-F1
#
_cell.length_a   1.000
_cell.length_b   1.000
_cell.length_c   1.000
_cell.angle_alpha   90.00
_cell.angle_beta   90.00
_cell.angle_gamma   90.00
#
_symmetry.space_group_name_H-M   'P 1'
#
loop_
_entity.id
_entity.type
_entity.pdbx_description
1 polymer ?
#
loop_
_entity_poly.entity_id
_entity_poly.type
_entity_poly.pdbx_seq_one_letter_code
_entity_poly.pdbx_strand_id
1 'polypeptide(L)'
;MSYANPTFSHSRPPVHPSKMSDSERLEKAIEFIVDELNYPSVAEFFTTYIQQIPRDTSASFGDRHCRTLKAFLQGRTKVKPVEIVKKIYGHRYSYPSYKSSQKEVQSLLCFHPSMPPKDINYACPSVSTWATQLVGKHVEKSMQDLTHDPPVPDSLSAQVPVHLAAAANDRSKAKGI
;
A
#
# COMPACT_ATOMS: atom_id res chain seq x y z
N MET A 1 -31.17 -75.24 7.16
CA MET A 1 -29.87 -74.59 6.87
C MET A 1 -30.17 -73.29 6.12
N SER A 2 -30.09 -72.15 6.82
CA SER A 2 -30.37 -70.83 6.28
C SER A 2 -29.12 -70.23 5.65
N TYR A 3 -29.18 -69.85 4.38
CA TYR A 3 -28.14 -69.03 3.77
C TYR A 3 -28.53 -67.55 3.90
N ALA A 4 -27.86 -66.85 4.80
CA ALA A 4 -27.93 -65.40 4.90
C ALA A 4 -27.15 -64.78 3.74
N ASN A 5 -27.83 -63.97 2.91
CA ASN A 5 -27.20 -63.14 1.91
C ASN A 5 -26.48 -61.98 2.62
N PRO A 6 -25.17 -61.76 2.40
CA PRO A 6 -24.51 -60.57 2.89
C PRO A 6 -24.99 -59.38 2.04
N THR A 7 -25.75 -58.47 2.67
CA THR A 7 -26.04 -57.15 2.14
C THR A 7 -24.72 -56.40 1.92
N PHE A 8 -24.28 -56.37 0.67
CA PHE A 8 -23.19 -55.50 0.23
C PHE A 8 -23.61 -54.04 0.40
N SER A 9 -22.97 -53.34 1.35
CA SER A 9 -23.15 -51.89 1.53
C SER A 9 -22.43 -51.15 0.40
N HIS A 10 -23.20 -50.47 -0.46
CA HIS A 10 -22.69 -49.66 -1.57
C HIS A 10 -22.34 -48.22 -1.19
N SER A 11 -21.98 -47.94 0.06
CA SER A 11 -21.49 -46.61 0.43
C SER A 11 -20.03 -46.44 0.01
N ARG A 12 -19.82 -46.07 -1.27
CA ARG A 12 -18.54 -45.50 -1.71
C ARG A 12 -18.30 -44.21 -0.93
N PRO A 13 -17.09 -43.96 -0.39
CA PRO A 13 -16.77 -42.65 0.17
C PRO A 13 -16.91 -41.57 -0.93
N PRO A 14 -17.37 -40.35 -0.59
CA PRO A 14 -17.51 -39.28 -1.56
C PRO A 14 -16.16 -39.00 -2.24
N VAL A 15 -16.13 -39.10 -3.57
CA VAL A 15 -14.89 -39.07 -4.40
C VAL A 15 -14.24 -37.69 -4.48
N HIS A 16 -14.88 -36.65 -3.97
CA HIS A 16 -14.25 -35.35 -3.78
C HIS A 16 -14.65 -34.76 -2.43
N PRO A 17 -13.69 -34.29 -1.60
CA PRO A 17 -14.03 -33.44 -0.49
C PRO A 17 -14.79 -32.23 -1.05
N SER A 18 -15.89 -31.83 -0.39
CA SER A 18 -16.61 -30.62 -0.74
C SER A 18 -15.63 -29.46 -0.83
N LYS A 19 -15.73 -28.65 -1.90
CA LYS A 19 -14.95 -27.42 -2.00
C LYS A 19 -15.22 -26.60 -0.74
N MET A 20 -14.18 -26.33 0.02
CA MET A 20 -14.30 -25.52 1.22
C MET A 20 -14.89 -24.16 0.88
N SER A 21 -15.81 -23.71 1.72
CA SER A 21 -16.29 -22.33 1.68
C SER A 21 -15.15 -21.35 1.94
N ASP A 22 -15.32 -20.10 1.50
CA ASP A 22 -14.31 -19.07 1.74
C ASP A 22 -14.10 -18.80 3.25
N SER A 23 -15.14 -18.99 4.07
CA SER A 23 -15.04 -18.88 5.54
C SER A 23 -14.17 -19.99 6.12
N GLU A 24 -14.39 -21.25 5.74
CA GLU A 24 -13.58 -22.37 6.22
C GLU A 24 -12.11 -22.25 5.77
N ARG A 25 -11.89 -21.76 4.55
CA ARG A 25 -10.54 -21.50 4.04
C ARG A 25 -9.84 -20.40 4.84
N LEU A 26 -10.58 -19.37 5.26
CA LEU A 26 -10.04 -18.28 6.07
C LEU A 26 -9.66 -18.78 7.47
N GLU A 27 -10.55 -19.50 8.15
CA GLU A 27 -10.28 -20.05 9.49
C GLU A 27 -9.04 -20.94 9.48
N LYS A 28 -8.94 -21.87 8.51
CA LYS A 28 -7.75 -22.71 8.38
C LYS A 28 -6.48 -21.94 8.07
N ALA A 29 -6.56 -20.86 7.30
CA ALA A 29 -5.39 -20.03 7.02
C ALA A 29 -4.92 -19.30 8.29
N ILE A 30 -5.84 -18.85 9.14
CA ILE A 30 -5.51 -18.21 10.42
C ILE A 30 -4.86 -19.21 11.37
N GLU A 31 -5.46 -20.38 11.55
CA GLU A 31 -4.91 -21.50 12.35
C GLU A 31 -3.49 -21.84 11.90
N PHE A 32 -3.29 -22.04 10.60
CA PHE A 32 -1.96 -22.35 10.06
C PHE A 32 -0.94 -21.23 10.32
N ILE A 33 -1.32 -19.96 10.12
CA ILE A 33 -0.40 -18.82 10.31
C ILE A 33 -0.03 -18.64 11.79
N VAL A 34 -1.00 -18.73 12.69
CA VAL A 34 -0.80 -18.42 14.11
C VAL A 34 -0.27 -19.63 14.87
N ASP A 35 -0.88 -20.80 14.69
CA ASP A 35 -0.63 -21.98 15.52
C ASP A 35 0.49 -22.85 14.95
N GLU A 36 0.52 -23.09 13.64
CA GLU A 36 1.56 -23.95 13.03
C GLU A 36 2.84 -23.17 12.72
N LEU A 37 2.72 -21.99 12.11
CA LEU A 37 3.88 -21.14 11.76
C LEU A 37 4.35 -20.25 12.92
N ASN A 38 3.63 -20.21 14.04
CA ASN A 38 3.97 -19.46 15.25
C ASN A 38 4.16 -17.94 15.02
N TYR A 39 3.42 -17.34 14.08
CA TYR A 39 3.36 -15.87 14.02
C TYR A 39 2.48 -15.33 15.16
N PRO A 40 2.90 -14.28 15.89
CA PRO A 40 2.11 -13.72 16.98
C PRO A 40 0.72 -13.22 16.55
N SER A 41 0.57 -12.84 15.27
CA SER A 41 -0.69 -12.49 14.67
C SER A 41 -0.61 -12.56 13.14
N VAL A 42 -1.78 -12.52 12.49
CA VAL A 42 -1.88 -12.35 11.03
C VAL A 42 -1.27 -11.02 10.57
N ALA A 43 -1.31 -9.98 11.41
CA ALA A 43 -0.73 -8.68 11.09
C ALA A 43 0.82 -8.72 11.04
N GLU A 44 1.44 -9.46 11.97
CA GLU A 44 2.88 -9.71 11.96
C GLU A 44 3.30 -10.49 10.71
N PHE A 45 2.57 -11.56 10.39
CA PHE A 45 2.77 -12.30 9.13
C PHE A 45 2.69 -11.38 7.91
N PHE A 46 1.66 -10.54 7.82
CA PHE A 46 1.49 -9.64 6.69
C PHE A 46 2.62 -8.62 6.60
N THR A 47 3.09 -8.10 7.74
CA THR A 47 4.23 -7.18 7.82
C THR A 47 5.51 -7.83 7.30
N THR A 48 5.80 -9.08 7.70
CA THR A 48 6.92 -9.86 7.15
C THR A 48 6.74 -10.15 5.67
N TYR A 49 5.51 -10.45 5.22
CA TYR A 49 5.22 -10.72 3.81
C TYR A 49 5.47 -9.51 2.91
N ILE A 50 5.13 -8.30 3.35
CA ILE A 50 5.31 -7.07 2.56
C ILE A 50 6.64 -6.35 2.82
N GLN A 51 7.56 -6.96 3.57
CA GLN A 51 8.83 -6.34 3.91
C GLN A 51 9.60 -5.91 2.66
N GLN A 52 10.28 -4.77 2.76
CA GLN A 52 11.05 -4.23 1.64
C GLN A 52 12.21 -5.16 1.30
N ILE A 53 12.27 -5.58 0.04
CA ILE A 53 13.38 -6.37 -0.49
C ILE A 53 14.41 -5.40 -1.10
N PRO A 54 15.63 -5.31 -0.55
CA PRO A 54 16.68 -4.47 -1.12
C PRO A 54 17.04 -4.91 -2.53
N ARG A 55 17.41 -3.94 -3.39
CA ARG A 55 17.76 -4.22 -4.79
C ARG A 55 19.00 -5.11 -4.91
N ASP A 56 19.92 -4.98 -3.97
CA ASP A 56 21.26 -5.58 -4.05
C ASP A 56 21.41 -6.87 -3.22
N THR A 57 20.38 -7.27 -2.46
CA THR A 57 20.44 -8.38 -1.49
C THR A 57 19.32 -9.40 -1.73
N SER A 58 19.09 -9.77 -2.99
CA SER A 58 18.04 -10.75 -3.33
C SER A 58 18.27 -12.16 -2.77
N ALA A 59 19.51 -12.49 -2.39
CA ALA A 59 19.89 -13.82 -1.89
C ALA A 59 19.28 -14.18 -0.52
N SER A 60 18.84 -13.20 0.28
CA SER A 60 18.23 -13.44 1.60
C SER A 60 16.73 -13.75 1.56
N PHE A 61 16.11 -13.70 0.38
CA PHE A 61 14.67 -13.88 0.22
C PHE A 61 14.35 -15.04 -0.71
N GLY A 62 13.38 -15.88 -0.33
CA GLY A 62 12.98 -17.02 -1.16
C GLY A 62 12.30 -16.59 -2.46
N ASP A 63 12.68 -17.22 -3.58
CA ASP A 63 12.14 -16.92 -4.93
C ASP A 63 10.60 -16.94 -5.01
N ARG A 64 9.96 -17.81 -4.23
CA ARG A 64 8.50 -17.90 -4.18
C ARG A 64 7.90 -16.63 -3.56
N HIS A 65 8.47 -16.16 -2.45
CA HIS A 65 8.03 -14.93 -1.78
C HIS A 65 8.20 -13.72 -2.68
N CYS A 66 9.39 -13.54 -3.27
CA CYS A 66 9.68 -12.46 -4.21
C CYS A 66 8.68 -12.42 -5.38
N ARG A 67 8.41 -13.58 -6.01
CA ARG A 67 7.49 -13.67 -7.15
C ARG A 67 6.05 -13.35 -6.76
N THR A 68 5.56 -13.87 -5.63
CA THR A 68 4.18 -13.61 -5.22
C THR A 68 3.98 -12.16 -4.81
N LEU A 69 4.92 -11.60 -4.02
CA LEU A 69 4.87 -10.20 -3.60
C LEU A 69 4.94 -9.26 -4.81
N LYS A 70 5.84 -9.53 -5.76
CA LYS A 70 5.94 -8.74 -7.01
C LYS A 70 4.62 -8.79 -7.81
N ALA A 71 4.02 -9.97 -7.97
CA ALA A 71 2.76 -10.09 -8.68
C ALA A 71 1.64 -9.28 -8.00
N PHE A 72 1.58 -9.33 -6.67
CA PHE A 72 0.60 -8.58 -5.88
C PHE A 72 0.81 -7.06 -6.00
N LEU A 73 2.01 -6.56 -5.72
CA LEU A 73 2.32 -5.12 -5.73
C LEU A 73 2.25 -4.51 -7.14
N GLN A 74 2.49 -5.29 -8.19
CA GLN A 74 2.34 -4.86 -9.59
C GLN A 74 0.91 -5.03 -10.12
N GLY A 75 -0.06 -5.41 -9.28
CA GLY A 75 -1.48 -5.51 -9.67
C GLY A 75 -1.77 -6.64 -10.66
N ARG A 76 -0.93 -7.69 -10.69
CA ARG A 76 -1.10 -8.88 -11.52
C ARG A 76 -1.97 -9.96 -10.87
N THR A 77 -2.42 -9.73 -9.64
CA THR A 77 -3.36 -10.57 -8.91
C THR A 77 -4.80 -10.12 -9.17
N LYS A 78 -5.76 -11.04 -8.98
CA LYS A 78 -7.20 -10.75 -9.13
C LYS A 78 -7.67 -9.61 -8.22
N VAL A 79 -7.18 -9.61 -6.97
CA VAL A 79 -7.43 -8.54 -5.99
C VAL A 79 -6.25 -7.58 -6.04
N LYS A 80 -6.55 -6.29 -6.21
CA LYS A 80 -5.54 -5.22 -6.25
C LYS A 80 -5.32 -4.62 -4.85
N PRO A 81 -4.13 -4.08 -4.52
CA PRO A 81 -3.86 -3.47 -3.22
C PRO A 81 -4.89 -2.40 -2.81
N VAL A 82 -5.34 -1.57 -3.76
CA VAL A 82 -6.35 -0.52 -3.50
C VAL A 82 -7.71 -1.10 -3.06
N GLU A 83 -8.07 -2.31 -3.49
CA GLU A 83 -9.33 -2.95 -3.06
C GLU A 83 -9.26 -3.38 -1.60
N ILE A 84 -8.08 -3.77 -1.12
CA ILE A 84 -7.85 -4.08 0.30
C ILE A 84 -8.01 -2.81 1.12
N VAL A 85 -7.40 -1.70 0.69
CA VAL A 85 -7.57 -0.39 1.35
C VAL A 85 -9.05 0.00 1.41
N LYS A 86 -9.79 -0.13 0.29
CA LYS A 86 -11.24 0.14 0.26
C LYS A 86 -12.01 -0.74 1.25
N LYS A 87 -11.69 -2.04 1.33
CA LYS A 87 -12.31 -2.96 2.29
C LYS A 87 -11.99 -2.59 3.74
N ILE A 88 -10.77 -2.15 4.04
CA ILE A 88 -10.39 -1.63 5.35
C ILE A 88 -11.29 -0.43 5.69
N TYR A 89 -11.43 0.54 4.78
CA TYR A 89 -12.26 1.71 5.02
C TYR A 89 -13.75 1.40 5.20
N GLY A 90 -14.28 0.42 4.45
CA GLY A 90 -15.67 -0.02 4.59
C GLY A 90 -15.95 -0.92 5.80
N HIS A 91 -14.94 -1.27 6.59
CA HIS A 91 -15.09 -2.24 7.67
C HIS A 91 -15.65 -1.61 8.96
N ARG A 92 -16.64 -2.23 9.59
CA ARG A 92 -17.25 -1.71 10.83
C ARG A 92 -16.28 -1.55 12.01
N TYR A 93 -15.15 -2.26 12.00
CA TYR A 93 -14.13 -2.21 13.06
C TYR A 93 -12.92 -1.34 12.70
N SER A 94 -12.89 -0.73 11.50
CA SER A 94 -11.78 0.15 11.12
C SER A 94 -11.94 1.58 11.62
N TYR A 95 -13.08 1.90 12.25
CA TYR A 95 -13.40 3.20 12.83
C TYR A 95 -14.08 2.99 14.19
N PRO A 96 -13.89 3.91 15.18
CA PRO A 96 -14.60 3.81 16.45
C PRO A 96 -16.12 3.80 16.26
N SER A 97 -16.78 2.89 16.96
CA SER A 97 -18.25 2.88 17.05
C SER A 97 -18.76 4.21 17.62
N TYR A 98 -20.00 4.58 17.26
CA TYR A 98 -20.65 5.76 17.81
C TYR A 98 -20.78 5.74 19.35
N LYS A 99 -20.72 4.56 19.95
CA LYS A 99 -20.73 4.34 21.41
C LYS A 99 -19.35 4.35 22.05
N SER A 100 -18.28 4.43 21.27
CA SER A 100 -16.91 4.39 21.79
C SER A 100 -16.57 5.70 22.47
N SER A 101 -15.99 5.63 23.66
CA SER A 101 -15.39 6.79 24.34
C SER A 101 -14.22 7.40 23.55
N GLN A 102 -13.64 6.64 22.61
CA GLN A 102 -12.53 7.10 21.78
C GLN A 102 -12.99 7.79 20.48
N LYS A 103 -14.31 7.86 20.21
CA LYS A 103 -14.83 8.36 18.93
C LYS A 103 -14.35 9.77 18.62
N GLU A 104 -14.53 10.70 19.55
CA GLU A 104 -14.18 12.11 19.35
C GLU A 104 -12.68 12.28 19.14
N VAL A 105 -11.87 11.71 20.04
CA VAL A 105 -10.40 11.78 19.96
C VAL A 105 -9.89 11.23 18.64
N GLN A 106 -10.32 10.04 18.23
CA GLN A 106 -9.83 9.42 16.99
C GLN A 106 -10.35 10.13 15.74
N SER A 107 -11.56 10.71 15.79
CA SER A 107 -12.07 11.54 14.69
C SER A 107 -11.24 12.81 14.49
N LEU A 108 -10.75 13.42 15.57
CA LEU A 108 -9.87 14.60 15.48
C LEU A 108 -8.48 14.24 14.95
N LEU A 109 -8.05 12.99 15.14
CA LEU A 109 -6.78 12.49 14.61
C LEU A 109 -6.83 12.16 13.12
N CYS A 110 -8.02 12.05 12.51
CA CYS A 110 -8.14 11.87 11.06
C CYS A 110 -7.49 13.04 10.33
N PHE A 111 -6.65 12.73 9.33
CA PHE A 111 -5.97 13.73 8.49
C PHE A 111 -5.00 14.64 9.26
N HIS A 112 -4.52 14.21 10.43
CA HIS A 112 -3.61 15.04 11.21
C HIS A 112 -2.25 15.21 10.50
N PRO A 113 -1.75 16.46 10.33
CA PRO A 113 -0.63 16.74 9.44
C PRO A 113 0.73 16.19 9.94
N SER A 114 0.87 15.94 11.23
CA SER A 114 2.15 15.55 11.85
C SER A 114 2.09 14.36 12.80
N MET A 115 0.90 13.82 13.10
CA MET A 115 0.77 12.75 14.09
C MET A 115 1.26 11.43 13.48
N PRO A 116 2.21 10.71 14.07
CA PRO A 116 2.66 9.43 13.52
C PRO A 116 1.48 8.45 13.33
N PRO A 117 1.20 7.98 12.09
CA PRO A 117 0.04 7.13 11.83
C PRO A 117 0.02 5.82 12.62
N LYS A 118 1.19 5.28 12.96
CA LYS A 118 1.34 4.03 13.73
C LYS A 118 0.82 4.15 15.17
N ASP A 119 0.76 5.36 15.72
CA ASP A 119 0.35 5.63 17.10
C ASP A 119 -1.16 5.97 17.19
N ILE A 120 -1.86 5.98 16.04
CA ILE A 120 -3.29 6.23 15.94
C ILE A 120 -4.03 4.89 15.98
N ASN A 121 -4.97 4.76 16.92
CA ASN A 121 -5.84 3.58 16.98
C ASN A 121 -6.80 3.57 15.79
N TYR A 122 -7.21 2.37 15.38
CA TYR A 122 -8.11 2.14 14.25
C TYR A 122 -7.48 2.45 12.88
N ALA A 123 -7.76 1.57 11.91
CA ALA A 123 -7.12 1.63 10.60
C ALA A 123 -7.55 2.86 9.76
N CYS A 124 -8.82 3.26 9.80
CA CYS A 124 -9.29 4.43 9.02
C CYS A 124 -8.58 5.74 9.39
N PRO A 125 -8.60 6.20 10.66
CA PRO A 125 -7.92 7.44 11.03
C PRO A 125 -6.41 7.35 10.79
N SER A 126 -5.78 6.21 11.10
CA SER A 126 -4.35 5.97 10.81
C SER A 126 -4.01 6.12 9.32
N VAL A 127 -4.72 5.42 8.43
CA VAL A 127 -4.48 5.48 6.99
C VAL A 127 -4.81 6.86 6.40
N SER A 128 -5.83 7.54 6.93
CA SER A 128 -6.21 8.90 6.49
C SER A 128 -5.09 9.90 6.78
N THR A 129 -4.52 9.80 7.98
CA THR A 129 -3.38 10.62 8.42
C THR A 129 -2.13 10.31 7.61
N TRP A 130 -1.81 9.03 7.38
CA TRP A 130 -0.72 8.64 6.50
C TRP A 130 -0.87 9.23 5.08
N ALA A 131 -2.07 9.14 4.49
CA ALA A 131 -2.34 9.69 3.17
C ALA A 131 -2.19 11.22 3.14
N THR A 132 -2.67 11.91 4.17
CA THR A 132 -2.54 13.38 4.29
C THR A 132 -1.09 13.80 4.38
N GLN A 133 -0.28 13.10 5.16
CA GLN A 133 1.15 13.37 5.29
C GLN A 133 1.90 13.12 3.99
N LEU A 134 1.55 12.05 3.26
CA LEU A 134 2.15 11.73 1.98
C LEU A 134 1.83 12.80 0.93
N VAL A 135 0.55 13.14 0.78
CA VAL A 135 0.08 14.14 -0.19
C VAL A 135 0.57 15.53 0.18
N GLY A 136 0.47 15.91 1.47
CA GLY A 136 0.91 17.20 1.98
C GLY A 136 2.39 17.46 1.71
N LYS A 137 3.26 16.49 2.01
CA LYS A 137 4.69 16.57 1.69
C LYS A 137 4.96 16.71 0.19
N HIS A 138 4.17 16.02 -0.64
CA HIS A 138 4.31 16.12 -2.09
C HIS A 138 3.92 17.51 -2.60
N VAL A 139 2.76 18.01 -2.16
CA VAL A 139 2.28 19.35 -2.53
C VAL A 139 3.23 20.43 -2.08
N GLU A 140 3.72 20.37 -0.83
CA GLU A 140 4.71 21.31 -0.30
C GLU A 140 5.97 21.34 -1.19
N LYS A 141 6.51 20.16 -1.54
CA LYS A 141 7.66 20.07 -2.44
C LYS A 141 7.36 20.66 -3.81
N SER A 142 6.22 20.32 -4.41
CA SER A 142 5.82 20.85 -5.72
C SER A 142 5.65 22.37 -5.69
N MET A 143 5.13 22.93 -4.61
CA MET A 143 5.02 24.38 -4.44
C MET A 143 6.39 25.04 -4.32
N GLN A 144 7.33 24.45 -3.56
CA GLN A 144 8.70 24.95 -3.47
C GLN A 144 9.38 24.93 -4.85
N ASP A 145 9.26 23.83 -5.59
CA ASP A 145 9.82 23.69 -6.94
C ASP A 145 9.23 24.71 -7.94
N LEU A 146 7.97 25.14 -7.75
CA LEU A 146 7.32 26.18 -8.56
C LEU A 146 7.70 27.61 -8.14
N THR A 147 8.02 27.82 -6.87
CA THR A 147 8.27 29.16 -6.30
C THR A 147 9.74 29.56 -6.36
N HIS A 148 10.65 28.58 -6.48
CA HIS A 148 12.07 28.82 -6.61
C HIS A 148 12.55 28.59 -8.03
N ASP A 149 13.16 29.61 -8.64
CA ASP A 149 13.91 29.42 -9.88
C ASP A 149 15.02 28.39 -9.62
N PRO A 150 15.27 27.47 -10.57
CA PRO A 150 16.39 26.55 -10.44
C PRO A 150 17.68 27.36 -10.27
N PRO A 151 18.60 26.94 -9.39
CA PRO A 151 19.86 27.64 -9.21
C PRO A 151 20.56 27.73 -10.57
N VAL A 152 20.75 28.95 -11.06
CA VAL A 152 21.51 29.21 -12.27
C VAL A 152 22.92 28.69 -12.01
N PRO A 153 23.42 27.72 -12.79
CA PRO A 153 24.81 27.29 -12.66
C PRO A 153 25.71 28.52 -12.76
N ASP A 154 26.72 28.65 -11.90
CA ASP A 154 27.65 29.80 -11.91
C ASP A 154 28.32 30.03 -13.29
N SER A 155 28.31 29.02 -14.17
CA SER A 155 28.78 29.12 -15.56
C SER A 155 27.85 29.89 -16.51
N LEU A 156 26.60 30.16 -16.13
CA LEU A 156 25.61 30.89 -16.93
C LEU A 156 25.31 32.30 -16.39
N SER A 157 25.68 32.62 -15.15
CA SER A 157 25.47 33.98 -14.60
C SER A 157 26.31 35.06 -15.31
N ALA A 158 27.40 34.64 -15.98
CA ALA A 158 28.29 35.52 -16.73
C ALA A 158 28.03 35.55 -18.26
N GLN A 159 27.12 34.74 -18.79
CA GLN A 159 26.85 34.68 -20.23
C GLN A 159 25.45 35.19 -20.52
N VAL A 160 25.35 36.49 -20.85
CA VAL A 160 24.19 37.02 -21.55
C VAL A 160 23.97 36.14 -22.80
N PRO A 161 22.81 35.50 -22.97
CA PRO A 161 22.55 34.69 -24.14
C PRO A 161 22.78 35.51 -25.40
N VAL A 162 23.52 34.98 -26.38
CA VAL A 162 23.90 35.70 -27.61
C VAL A 162 22.68 36.29 -28.34
N HIS A 163 21.51 35.67 -28.22
CA HIS A 163 20.26 36.16 -28.80
C HIS A 163 19.70 37.42 -28.09
N LEU A 164 19.91 37.55 -26.77
CA LEU A 164 19.56 38.75 -26.00
C LEU A 164 20.51 39.92 -26.30
N ALA A 165 21.80 39.64 -26.52
CA ALA A 165 22.77 40.64 -26.97
C ALA A 165 22.48 41.13 -28.41
N ALA A 166 22.02 40.24 -29.30
CA ALA A 166 21.63 40.60 -30.66
C ALA A 166 20.39 41.52 -30.69
N ALA A 167 19.37 41.23 -29.88
CA ALA A 167 18.16 42.04 -29.80
C ALA A 167 18.39 43.46 -29.24
N ALA A 168 19.40 43.63 -28.37
CA ALA A 168 19.80 44.94 -27.85
C ALA A 168 20.49 45.81 -28.92
N ASN A 169 21.26 45.19 -29.84
CA ASN A 169 21.95 45.92 -30.91
C ASN A 169 21.02 46.40 -32.03
N ASP A 170 19.94 45.67 -32.32
CA ASP A 170 18.97 46.09 -33.34
C ASP A 170 18.18 47.35 -32.90
N ARG A 171 17.94 47.53 -31.59
CA ARG A 171 17.31 48.76 -31.07
C ARG A 171 18.20 50.00 -31.17
N SER A 172 19.51 49.83 -31.17
CA SER A 172 20.47 50.95 -31.23
C SER A 172 20.68 51.47 -32.66
N LYS A 173 20.43 50.64 -33.69
CA LYS A 173 20.52 51.05 -35.10
C LYS A 173 19.27 51.78 -35.60
N ALA A 174 18.13 51.64 -34.93
CA ALA A 174 16.87 52.28 -35.33
C ALA A 174 16.72 53.75 -34.90
N LYS A 175 17.74 54.37 -34.29
CA LYS A 175 17.70 55.76 -33.78
C LYS A 175 18.74 56.71 -34.40
N GLY A 176 19.39 56.33 -35.50
CA GLY A 176 20.27 57.21 -36.25
C GLY A 176 19.58 57.76 -37.50
N ILE A 177 18.94 58.92 -37.39
CA ILE A 177 18.77 59.91 -38.48
C ILE A 177 19.43 61.18 -37.98
#